data_AF-A0A7C7VKT0-F1
#
_entry.id   AF-A0A7C7VKT0-F1
#
_cell.length_a   1.000
_cell.length_b   1.000
_cell.length_c   1.000
_cell.angle_alpha   90.00
_cell.angle_beta   90.00
_cell.angle_gamma   90.00
#
_symmetry.space_group_name_H-M   'P 1'
#
loop_
_entity.id
_entity.type
_entity.pdbx_description
1 polymer ?
#
loop_
_entity_poly.entity_id
_entity_poly.type
_entity_poly.pdbx_seq_one_letter_code
_entity_poly.pdbx_strand_id
1 'polypeptide(L)'
;MPGLINCHTHTPMSILRGVAEDQELEVWLEESIWPLEAKLTASDVYYGALLSCLEMIKNGVTCFADMYFYEEEVAKAVKESGLRAVL
;
A
#
# COMPACT_ATOMS: atom_id res chain seq x y z
N MET A 1 -0.01 22.96 -11.03
CA MET A 1 1.28 22.39 -10.54
C MET A 1 1.49 21.01 -11.15
N PRO A 2 2.73 20.51 -11.28
CA PRO A 2 2.99 19.10 -11.59
C PRO A 2 2.44 18.16 -10.51
N GLY A 3 2.19 16.90 -10.85
CA GLY A 3 1.76 15.88 -9.90
C GLY A 3 2.89 15.46 -8.95
N LEU A 4 2.53 15.12 -7.71
CA LEU A 4 3.48 14.69 -6.69
C LEU A 4 3.98 13.26 -6.97
N ILE A 5 5.18 12.96 -6.48
CA ILE A 5 5.82 11.64 -6.56
C ILE A 5 6.01 11.12 -5.13
N ASN A 6 5.38 10.00 -4.82
CA ASN A 6 5.59 9.29 -3.54
C ASN A 6 6.70 8.24 -3.70
N CYS A 7 7.91 8.54 -3.23
CA CYS A 7 9.08 7.70 -3.50
C CYS A 7 9.16 6.42 -2.67
N HIS A 8 8.24 6.17 -1.72
CA HIS A 8 8.22 4.95 -0.93
C HIS A 8 6.84 4.71 -0.29
N THR A 9 6.30 3.52 -0.47
CA THR A 9 5.05 3.08 0.15
C THR A 9 4.97 1.55 0.19
N HIS A 10 3.98 1.07 0.95
CA HIS A 10 3.49 -0.31 1.00
C HIS A 10 1.97 -0.26 0.79
N THR A 11 1.53 -0.10 -0.46
CA THR A 11 0.16 0.31 -0.78
C THR A 11 -0.94 -0.56 -0.18
N PRO A 12 -0.79 -1.89 -0.04
CA PRO A 12 -1.85 -2.70 0.55
C PRO A 12 -2.08 -2.44 2.04
N MET A 13 -1.08 -1.91 2.77
CA MET A 13 -1.17 -1.67 4.21
C MET A 13 -2.23 -0.63 4.59
N SER A 14 -2.83 0.10 3.65
CA SER A 14 -3.98 0.97 3.94
C SER A 14 -5.15 0.26 4.62
N ILE A 15 -5.33 -1.05 4.41
CA ILE A 15 -6.34 -1.86 5.12
C ILE A 15 -5.98 -2.12 6.59
N LEU A 16 -4.71 -1.96 6.97
CA LEU A 16 -4.19 -2.12 8.33
C LEU A 16 -4.05 -0.78 9.06
N ARG A 17 -4.55 0.32 8.48
CA ARG A 17 -4.41 1.66 9.04
C ARG A 17 -5.00 1.75 10.44
N GLY A 18 -4.18 2.19 11.41
CA GLY A 18 -4.61 2.38 12.80
C GLY A 18 -4.70 1.10 13.63
N VAL A 19 -4.28 -0.07 13.10
CA VAL A 19 -4.38 -1.35 13.83
C VAL A 19 -3.28 -1.51 14.88
N ALA A 20 -2.10 -0.94 14.64
CA ALA A 20 -0.95 -1.02 15.54
C ALA A 20 -0.31 0.37 15.69
N GLU A 21 -0.48 0.94 16.88
CA GLU A 21 -0.01 2.28 17.27
C GLU A 21 0.76 2.18 18.59
N ASP A 22 1.58 3.18 18.91
CA ASP A 22 2.29 3.30 20.20
C ASP A 22 3.19 2.09 20.58
N GLN A 23 3.85 1.48 19.59
CA GLN A 23 4.77 0.35 19.77
C GLN A 23 6.18 0.67 19.25
N GLU A 24 7.19 0.08 19.88
CA GLU A 24 8.55 0.04 19.33
C GLU A 24 8.57 -0.77 18.02
N LEU A 25 9.48 -0.42 17.10
CA LEU A 25 9.48 -0.97 15.73
C LEU A 25 9.51 -2.51 15.69
N GLU A 26 10.34 -3.15 16.51
CA GLU A 26 10.47 -4.61 16.56
C GLU A 26 9.14 -5.26 16.99
N VAL A 27 8.52 -4.74 18.05
CA VAL A 27 7.20 -5.22 18.52
C VAL A 27 6.12 -4.97 17.45
N TRP A 28 6.14 -3.80 16.81
CA TRP A 28 5.19 -3.45 15.75
C TRP A 28 5.30 -4.41 14.56
N LEU A 29 6.51 -4.75 14.12
CA LEU A 29 6.75 -5.69 13.03
C LEU A 29 6.38 -7.12 13.43
N GLU A 30 7.01 -7.66 14.46
CA GLU A 30 6.99 -9.08 14.77
C GLU A 30 5.69 -9.54 15.41
N GLU A 31 5.12 -8.73 16.31
CA GLU A 31 3.96 -9.13 17.10
C GLU A 31 2.64 -8.64 16.50
N SER A 32 2.67 -7.55 15.72
CA SER A 32 1.44 -6.94 15.17
C SER A 32 1.32 -7.10 13.66
N ILE A 33 2.25 -6.54 12.88
CA ILE A 33 2.08 -6.42 11.42
C ILE A 33 2.31 -7.73 10.69
N TRP A 34 3.44 -8.43 10.89
CA TRP A 34 3.70 -9.68 10.17
C TRP A 34 2.63 -10.76 10.41
N PRO A 35 2.10 -10.95 11.64
CA PRO A 35 0.99 -11.88 11.87
C PRO A 35 -0.31 -11.51 11.16
N LEU A 36 -0.54 -10.22 10.88
CA LEU A 36 -1.68 -9.74 10.09
C LEU A 36 -1.43 -9.91 8.59
N GLU A 37 -0.25 -9.51 8.11
CA GLU A 37 0.18 -9.66 6.72
C GLU A 37 0.15 -11.13 6.27
N ALA A 38 0.55 -12.06 7.14
CA ALA A 38 0.50 -13.50 6.89
C ALA A 38 -0.92 -14.04 6.61
N LYS A 39 -1.95 -13.27 6.95
CA LYS A 39 -3.36 -13.62 6.70
C LYS A 39 -3.92 -12.94 5.44
N LEU A 40 -3.19 -11.99 4.84
CA LEU A 40 -3.65 -11.30 3.65
C LEU A 40 -3.68 -12.24 2.45
N THR A 41 -4.80 -12.20 1.74
CA THR A 41 -4.98 -12.87 0.47
C THR A 41 -4.57 -11.95 -0.68
N ALA A 42 -4.39 -12.52 -1.88
CA ALA A 42 -4.20 -11.74 -3.11
C ALA A 42 -5.32 -10.71 -3.33
N SER A 43 -6.57 -11.05 -2.96
CA SER A 43 -7.71 -10.13 -3.06
C SER A 43 -7.59 -8.96 -2.10
N ASP A 44 -7.11 -9.19 -0.88
CA ASP A 44 -6.90 -8.11 0.11
C ASP A 44 -5.82 -7.14 -0.39
N VAL A 45 -4.75 -7.68 -0.99
CA VAL A 45 -3.70 -6.86 -1.61
C VAL A 45 -4.24 -6.00 -2.74
N TYR A 46 -5.02 -6.58 -3.65
CA TYR A 46 -5.64 -5.85 -4.76
C TYR A 46 -6.50 -4.66 -4.26
N TYR A 47 -7.45 -4.93 -3.36
CA TYR A 47 -8.36 -3.89 -2.88
C TYR A 47 -7.66 -2.87 -1.97
N GLY A 48 -6.67 -3.29 -1.18
CA GLY A 48 -5.84 -2.39 -0.38
C GLY A 48 -5.01 -1.45 -1.25
N ALA A 49 -4.38 -1.97 -2.30
CA ALA A 49 -3.65 -1.15 -3.28
C ALA A 49 -4.59 -0.17 -4.01
N LEU A 50 -5.79 -0.60 -4.39
CA LEU A 50 -6.78 0.26 -5.05
C LEU A 50 -7.27 1.39 -4.12
N LEU A 51 -7.46 1.10 -2.84
CA LEU A 51 -7.77 2.10 -1.82
C LEU A 51 -6.66 3.16 -1.70
N SER A 52 -5.40 2.72 -1.64
CA SER A 52 -4.24 3.62 -1.61
C SER A 52 -4.12 4.44 -2.89
N CYS A 53 -4.40 3.86 -4.06
CA CYS A 53 -4.42 4.58 -5.33
C CYS A 53 -5.47 5.70 -5.32
N LEU A 54 -6.68 5.42 -4.83
CA LEU A 54 -7.75 6.42 -4.69
C LEU A 54 -7.30 7.57 -3.78
N GLU A 55 -6.71 7.28 -2.62
CA GLU A 55 -6.22 8.30 -1.69
C GLU A 55 -5.10 9.15 -2.31
N MET A 56 -4.15 8.51 -3.00
CA MET A 56 -3.07 9.18 -3.72
C MET A 56 -3.60 10.15 -4.78
N ILE A 57 -4.57 9.72 -5.59
CA ILE A 57 -5.21 10.57 -6.62
C ILE A 57 -5.88 11.78 -5.97
N LYS A 58 -6.63 11.59 -4.88
CA LYS A 58 -7.30 12.69 -4.17
C LYS A 58 -6.31 13.71 -3.58
N ASN A 59 -5.07 13.31 -3.34
CA ASN A 59 -4.01 14.16 -2.80
C ASN A 59 -2.99 14.63 -3.87
N GLY A 60 -3.29 14.44 -5.17
CA GLY A 60 -2.46 14.95 -6.26
C GLY A 60 -1.17 14.18 -6.52
N VAL A 61 -1.02 12.97 -5.96
CA VAL A 61 0.06 12.04 -6.31
C VAL A 61 -0.25 11.41 -7.67
N THR A 62 0.75 11.38 -8.54
CA THR A 62 0.62 10.82 -9.91
C THR A 62 1.60 9.69 -10.20
N CYS A 63 2.57 9.47 -9.31
CA CYS A 63 3.54 8.39 -9.39
C CYS A 63 3.93 7.93 -7.98
N PHE A 64 4.15 6.64 -7.78
CA PHE A 64 4.69 6.11 -6.54
C PHE A 64 5.71 4.98 -6.74
N ALA A 65 6.45 4.63 -5.69
CA ALA A 65 7.26 3.42 -5.65
C ALA A 65 6.77 2.52 -4.50
N ASP A 66 6.40 1.28 -4.82
CA ASP A 66 5.89 0.30 -3.88
C ASP A 66 6.93 -0.79 -3.59
N MET A 67 6.73 -1.46 -2.46
CA MET A 67 7.44 -2.68 -2.12
C MET A 67 6.51 -3.54 -1.28
N TYR A 68 5.96 -4.61 -1.83
CA TYR A 68 5.07 -5.49 -1.10
C TYR A 68 5.09 -6.92 -1.67
N PHE A 69 4.24 -7.78 -1.11
CA PHE A 69 4.00 -9.12 -1.64
C PHE A 69 2.72 -9.14 -2.48
N TYR A 70 2.56 -10.16 -3.35
CA TYR A 70 1.54 -10.18 -4.40
C TYR A 70 1.57 -8.96 -5.34
N GLU A 71 2.77 -8.52 -5.77
CA GLU A 71 2.95 -7.34 -6.65
C GLU A 71 2.16 -7.39 -7.98
N GLU A 72 1.81 -8.59 -8.47
CA GLU A 72 0.92 -8.70 -9.63
C GLU A 72 -0.48 -8.11 -9.37
N GLU A 73 -0.98 -8.20 -8.14
CA GLU A 73 -2.25 -7.61 -7.73
C GLU A 73 -2.14 -6.09 -7.55
N VAL A 74 -1.02 -5.61 -7.01
CA VAL A 74 -0.71 -4.17 -6.98
C VAL A 74 -0.65 -3.61 -8.40
N ALA A 75 0.02 -4.30 -9.33
CA ALA A 75 0.11 -3.91 -10.73
C ALA A 75 -1.27 -3.81 -11.41
N LYS A 76 -2.20 -4.72 -11.09
CA LYS A 76 -3.60 -4.63 -11.58
C LYS A 76 -4.30 -3.38 -11.04
N ALA A 77 -4.16 -3.10 -9.74
CA ALA A 77 -4.75 -1.90 -9.13
C ALA A 77 -4.15 -0.60 -9.70
N VAL A 78 -2.84 -0.56 -9.94
CA VAL A 78 -2.15 0.56 -10.61
C VAL A 78 -2.72 0.77 -12.01
N LYS A 79 -2.84 -0.31 -12.80
CA LYS A 79 -3.40 -0.25 -14.15
C LYS A 79 -4.84 0.26 -14.16
N GLU A 80 -5.67 -0.20 -13.21
CA GLU A 80 -7.06 0.23 -13.09
C GLU A 80 -7.18 1.70 -12.67
N SER A 81 -6.35 2.15 -11.73
CA SER A 81 -6.39 3.53 -11.23
C SER A 81 -5.83 4.57 -12.21
N GLY A 82 -4.96 4.15 -13.14
CA GLY A 82 -4.28 5.04 -14.09
C GLY A 82 -3.07 5.78 -13.51
N LEU A 83 -2.61 5.41 -12.31
CA LEU A 83 -1.37 5.92 -11.73
C LEU A 83 -0.13 5.31 -12.41
N ARG A 84 1.03 5.93 -12.20
CA ARG A 84 2.33 5.33 -12.51
C ARG A 84 2.94 4.75 -11.25
N ALA A 85 3.60 3.60 -11.37
CA ALA A 85 4.28 2.99 -10.24
C ALA A 85 5.63 2.38 -10.64
N VAL A 86 6.56 2.35 -9.69
CA VAL A 86 7.69 1.42 -9.65
C VAL A 86 7.31 0.35 -8.64
N LEU A 87 7.31 -0.92 -9.06
CA LEU A 87 6.89 -2.08 -8.27
C LEU A 87 8.07 -3.05 -8.14
#